data_AF-A0A1V2IK08-F1
#
_entry.id   AF-A0A1V2IK08-F1
#
_cell.length_a   1.000
_cell.length_b   1.000
_cell.length_c   1.000
_cell.angle_alpha   90.00
_cell.angle_beta   90.00
_cell.angle_gamma   90.00
#
_symmetry.space_group_name_H-M   'P 1'
#
loop_
_entity.id
_entity.type
_entity.pdbx_description
1 polymer ?
#
loop_
_entity_poly.entity_id
_entity_poly.type
_entity_poly.pdbx_seq_one_letter_code
_entity_poly.pdbx_strand_id
1 'polypeptide(L)'
;MAAVAAPEAAMTARFLVRPDVFDRLVDRVAVEVAGGRDLAVRIVDQTLAFLAASARNPGVGLAPSRLVDIGWHVFVLDTREYAAFCDQVAGRFIHHVPNDAANEPVRQMDVRARTLAAITDAGYAVDMDLWPPTGTGRCGSCADEGNCSASGKDGDENQGSRIPR
;
A
#
# COMPACT_ATOMS: atom_id res chain seq x y z
N MET A 1 4.51 -1.14 38.67
CA MET A 1 4.92 -1.68 37.36
C MET A 1 3.65 -1.96 36.58
N ALA A 2 3.34 -1.11 35.58
CA ALA A 2 2.20 -1.37 34.71
C ALA A 2 2.58 -2.49 33.74
N ALA A 3 1.75 -3.52 33.67
CA ALA A 3 1.87 -4.57 32.67
C ALA A 3 1.64 -3.94 31.29
N VAL A 4 2.67 -3.97 30.44
CA VAL A 4 2.51 -3.71 29.01
C VAL A 4 1.70 -4.87 28.47
N ALA A 5 0.46 -4.60 28.05
CA ALA A 5 -0.38 -5.60 27.40
C ALA A 5 0.39 -6.22 26.24
N ALA A 6 0.36 -7.55 26.13
CA ALA A 6 0.90 -8.24 24.97
C ALA A 6 0.23 -7.69 23.70
N PRO A 7 0.96 -7.51 22.59
CA PRO A 7 0.35 -7.04 21.35
C PRO A 7 -0.71 -8.06 20.93
N GLU A 8 -1.94 -7.58 20.73
CA GLU A 8 -3.01 -8.32 20.06
C GLU A 8 -2.43 -8.91 18.76
N ALA A 9 -2.72 -10.17 18.46
CA ALA A 9 -2.16 -10.84 17.29
C ALA A 9 -2.48 -10.00 16.03
N ALA A 10 -1.44 -9.47 15.39
CA ALA A 10 -1.59 -8.56 14.26
C ALA A 10 -2.44 -9.21 13.14
N MET A 11 -3.39 -8.46 12.60
CA MET A 11 -4.38 -8.97 11.66
C MET A 11 -3.85 -8.96 10.22
N THR A 12 -4.29 -9.92 9.41
CA THR A 12 -4.14 -9.89 7.94
C THR A 12 -5.22 -8.99 7.34
N ALA A 13 -4.85 -8.16 6.37
CA ALA A 13 -5.76 -7.23 5.72
C ALA A 13 -6.57 -7.88 4.59
N ARG A 14 -6.30 -9.15 4.24
CA ARG A 14 -7.06 -9.91 3.23
C ARG A 14 -8.59 -9.89 3.43
N PHE A 15 -9.05 -9.74 4.67
CA PHE A 15 -10.47 -9.74 5.03
C PHE A 15 -11.17 -8.40 4.78
N LEU A 16 -10.44 -7.36 4.36
CA LEU A 16 -11.03 -6.07 3.98
C LEU A 16 -11.74 -6.11 2.63
N VAL A 17 -11.52 -7.16 1.84
CA VAL A 17 -12.21 -7.42 0.58
C VAL A 17 -12.85 -8.80 0.62
N ARG A 18 -13.78 -9.05 -0.31
CA ARG A 18 -14.36 -10.38 -0.47
C ARG A 18 -13.28 -11.38 -0.95
N PRO A 19 -13.37 -12.67 -0.59
CA PRO A 19 -12.38 -13.67 -1.00
C PRO A 19 -12.17 -13.76 -2.52
N ASP A 20 -13.25 -13.66 -3.30
CA ASP A 20 -13.19 -13.68 -4.77
C ASP A 20 -12.43 -12.49 -5.37
N VAL A 21 -12.53 -11.33 -4.72
CA VAL A 21 -11.78 -10.12 -5.11
C VAL A 21 -10.31 -10.30 -4.74
N PHE A 22 -10.03 -10.81 -3.54
CA PHE A 22 -8.66 -11.07 -3.10
C PHE A 22 -7.93 -12.02 -4.06
N ASP A 23 -8.52 -13.17 -4.39
CA ASP A 23 -7.90 -14.15 -5.30
C ASP A 23 -7.69 -13.56 -6.69
N ARG A 24 -8.65 -12.79 -7.22
CA ARG A 24 -8.50 -12.12 -8.51
C ARG A 24 -7.36 -11.09 -8.52
N LEU A 25 -7.20 -10.33 -7.44
CA LEU A 25 -6.08 -9.39 -7.32
C LEU A 25 -4.75 -10.12 -7.24
N VAL A 26 -4.68 -11.22 -6.48
CA VAL A 26 -3.48 -12.07 -6.37
C VAL A 26 -3.08 -12.61 -7.74
N ASP A 27 -4.03 -13.14 -8.50
CA ASP A 27 -3.74 -13.70 -9.83
C ASP A 27 -3.23 -12.62 -10.79
N ARG A 28 -3.76 -11.39 -10.73
CA ARG A 28 -3.28 -10.26 -11.54
C ARG A 28 -1.89 -9.79 -11.10
N VAL A 29 -1.66 -9.63 -9.80
CA VAL A 29 -0.34 -9.24 -9.28
C VAL A 29 0.71 -10.30 -9.61
N ALA A 30 0.36 -11.58 -9.60
CA ALA A 30 1.27 -12.67 -9.95
C ALA A 30 1.76 -12.60 -11.40
N VAL A 31 1.04 -11.92 -12.31
CA VAL A 31 1.49 -11.65 -13.68
C VAL A 31 2.53 -10.52 -13.73
N GLU A 32 2.45 -9.56 -12.81
CA GLU A 32 3.32 -8.37 -12.77
C GLU A 32 4.64 -8.61 -12.03
N VAL A 33 4.70 -9.62 -11.14
CA VAL A 33 5.86 -9.83 -10.26
C VAL A 33 6.57 -11.17 -10.54
N ALA A 34 7.89 -11.09 -10.72
CA ALA A 34 8.77 -12.27 -10.79
C ALA A 34 8.97 -12.88 -9.39
N GLY A 35 7.93 -13.55 -8.87
CA GLY A 35 7.96 -14.20 -7.55
C GLY A 35 6.80 -15.17 -7.29
N GLY A 36 5.92 -15.36 -8.27
CA GLY A 36 4.82 -16.33 -8.20
C GLY A 36 3.69 -15.91 -7.24
N ARG A 37 2.72 -16.82 -7.09
CA ARG A 37 1.47 -16.55 -6.38
C ARG A 37 1.66 -16.26 -4.89
N ASP A 38 2.61 -16.93 -4.23
CA ASP A 38 2.86 -16.75 -2.80
C ASP A 38 3.34 -15.33 -2.49
N LEU A 39 4.22 -14.77 -3.32
CA LEU A 39 4.63 -13.38 -3.21
C LEU A 39 3.44 -12.44 -3.47
N ALA A 40 2.64 -12.72 -4.49
CA ALA A 40 1.47 -11.92 -4.83
C ALA A 40 0.42 -11.89 -3.69
N VAL A 41 0.21 -13.00 -2.98
CA VAL A 41 -0.64 -13.04 -1.77
C VAL A 41 -0.15 -12.06 -0.71
N ARG A 42 1.16 -12.06 -0.44
CA ARG A 42 1.78 -11.14 0.54
C ARG A 42 1.67 -9.69 0.08
N ILE A 43 1.88 -9.42 -1.21
CA ILE A 43 1.76 -8.08 -1.79
C ILE A 43 0.34 -7.54 -1.64
N VAL A 44 -0.68 -8.31 -2.05
CA VAL A 44 -2.08 -7.87 -1.97
C VAL A 44 -2.48 -7.62 -0.52
N ASP A 45 -2.07 -8.49 0.42
CA ASP A 45 -2.33 -8.27 1.85
C ASP A 45 -1.71 -6.94 2.33
N GLN A 46 -0.44 -6.68 2.02
CA GLN A 46 0.22 -5.43 2.42
C GLN A 46 -0.35 -4.20 1.71
N THR A 47 -0.82 -4.32 0.46
CA THR A 47 -1.57 -3.26 -0.24
C THR A 47 -2.85 -2.88 0.50
N LEU A 48 -3.65 -3.86 0.91
CA LEU A 48 -4.88 -3.60 1.66
C LEU A 48 -4.59 -2.99 3.03
N ALA A 49 -3.55 -3.47 3.71
CA ALA A 49 -3.10 -2.91 4.99
C ALA A 49 -2.65 -1.45 4.85
N PHE A 50 -1.86 -1.15 3.82
CA PHE A 50 -1.41 0.20 3.48
C PHE A 50 -2.61 1.13 3.21
N LEU A 51 -3.55 0.73 2.36
CA LEU A 51 -4.71 1.57 2.03
C LEU A 51 -5.61 1.83 3.26
N ALA A 52 -5.79 0.82 4.11
CA ALA A 52 -6.52 1.00 5.36
C ALA A 52 -5.79 1.94 6.34
N ALA A 53 -4.46 1.89 6.39
CA ALA A 53 -3.67 2.84 7.17
C ALA A 53 -3.80 4.26 6.60
N SER A 54 -3.71 4.43 5.27
CA SER A 54 -3.91 5.72 4.59
C SER A 54 -5.32 6.29 4.79
N ALA A 55 -6.34 5.43 4.86
CA ALA A 55 -7.72 5.82 5.16
C ALA A 55 -7.86 6.46 6.56
N ARG A 56 -7.17 5.89 7.57
CA ARG A 56 -7.16 6.35 8.97
C ARG A 56 -6.28 7.58 9.20
N ASN A 57 -5.35 7.86 8.29
CA ASN A 57 -4.34 8.91 8.42
C ASN A 57 -4.40 9.94 7.26
N PRO A 58 -5.55 10.60 7.02
CA PRO A 58 -5.64 11.60 5.95
C PRO A 58 -4.63 12.74 6.17
N GLY A 59 -3.87 13.10 5.14
CA GLY A 59 -2.93 14.23 5.15
C GLY A 59 -1.59 13.97 5.84
N VAL A 60 -1.35 12.77 6.39
CA VAL A 60 -0.05 12.41 6.99
C VAL A 60 1.03 12.16 5.93
N GLY A 61 0.60 11.71 4.76
CA GLY A 61 1.49 11.41 3.66
C GLY A 61 2.29 10.15 3.83
N LEU A 62 1.54 9.05 3.80
CA LEU A 62 2.09 7.71 3.69
C LEU A 62 2.42 7.45 2.20
N ALA A 63 3.37 6.59 1.96
CA ALA A 63 3.65 6.07 0.62
C ALA A 63 3.93 4.56 0.69
N PRO A 64 3.54 3.81 -0.35
CA PRO A 64 3.80 2.38 -0.41
C PRO A 64 5.27 2.09 -0.73
N SER A 65 5.71 0.85 -0.49
CA SER A 65 6.93 0.34 -1.11
C SER A 65 6.68 0.02 -2.58
N ARG A 66 7.74 -0.19 -3.37
CA ARG A 66 7.61 -0.55 -4.80
C ARG A 66 6.71 -1.76 -5.04
N LEU A 67 6.85 -2.83 -4.26
CA LEU A 67 6.04 -4.05 -4.46
C LEU A 67 4.58 -3.82 -4.06
N VAL A 68 4.35 -3.06 -2.98
CA VAL A 68 3.00 -2.73 -2.51
C VAL A 68 2.28 -1.77 -3.47
N ASP A 69 3.03 -0.88 -4.12
CA ASP A 69 2.54 0.04 -5.16
C ASP A 69 2.07 -0.72 -6.41
N ILE A 70 2.77 -1.79 -6.83
CA ILE A 70 2.30 -2.68 -7.90
C ILE A 70 0.93 -3.27 -7.55
N GLY A 71 0.76 -3.76 -6.31
CA GLY A 71 -0.55 -4.25 -5.86
C GLY A 71 -1.63 -3.18 -5.88
N TRP A 72 -1.29 -1.94 -5.52
CA TRP A 72 -2.24 -0.82 -5.58
C TRP A 72 -2.62 -0.46 -7.02
N HIS A 73 -1.65 -0.41 -7.94
CA HIS A 73 -1.92 -0.19 -9.36
C HIS A 73 -2.88 -1.23 -9.93
N VAL A 74 -2.64 -2.51 -9.64
CA VAL A 74 -3.54 -3.60 -10.06
C VAL A 74 -4.96 -3.39 -9.50
N PHE A 75 -5.07 -2.96 -8.24
CA PHE A 75 -6.37 -2.79 -7.60
C PHE A 75 -7.14 -1.58 -8.16
N VAL A 76 -6.49 -0.44 -8.41
CA VAL A 76 -7.12 0.76 -8.99
C VAL A 76 -7.75 0.47 -10.35
N LEU A 77 -7.18 -0.46 -11.13
CA LEU A 77 -7.73 -0.87 -12.42
C LEU A 77 -9.03 -1.70 -12.30
N ASP A 78 -9.29 -2.32 -11.15
CA ASP A 78 -10.60 -2.91 -10.83
C ASP A 78 -11.51 -1.84 -10.21
N THR A 79 -11.84 -0.83 -11.01
CA THR A 79 -12.43 0.45 -10.55
C THR A 79 -13.69 0.30 -9.71
N ARG A 80 -14.53 -0.72 -9.98
CA ARG A 80 -15.75 -0.98 -9.21
C ARG A 80 -15.44 -1.49 -7.81
N GLU A 81 -14.58 -2.51 -7.70
CA GLU A 81 -14.19 -3.05 -6.40
C GLU A 81 -13.33 -2.05 -5.63
N TYR A 82 -12.47 -1.30 -6.32
CA TYR A 82 -11.65 -0.28 -5.69
C TYR A 82 -12.49 0.84 -5.09
N ALA A 83 -13.50 1.33 -5.82
CA ALA A 83 -14.43 2.33 -5.30
C ALA A 83 -15.23 1.81 -4.10
N ALA A 84 -15.73 0.57 -4.17
CA ALA A 84 -16.47 -0.06 -3.07
C ALA A 84 -15.58 -0.25 -1.83
N PHE A 85 -14.34 -0.71 -2.02
CA PHE A 85 -13.36 -0.82 -0.95
C PHE A 85 -13.07 0.53 -0.31
N CYS A 86 -12.81 1.57 -1.11
CA CYS A 86 -12.55 2.93 -0.62
C CYS A 86 -13.70 3.46 0.23
N ASP A 87 -14.95 3.30 -0.23
CA ASP A 87 -16.12 3.69 0.55
C ASP A 87 -16.22 2.91 1.87
N GLN A 88 -16.00 1.60 1.84
CA GLN A 88 -16.03 0.75 3.02
C GLN A 88 -14.97 1.14 4.08
N VAL A 89 -13.73 1.40 3.67
CA VAL A 89 -12.61 1.63 4.61
C VAL A 89 -12.39 3.09 4.96
N ALA A 90 -12.79 4.03 4.09
CA ALA A 90 -12.49 5.45 4.23
C ALA A 90 -13.74 6.36 4.14
N GLY A 91 -14.88 5.86 3.63
CA GLY A 91 -16.05 6.67 3.31
C GLY A 91 -15.80 7.73 2.23
N ARG A 92 -14.72 7.56 1.44
CA ARG A 92 -14.27 8.45 0.37
C ARG A 92 -13.29 7.72 -0.54
N PHE A 93 -13.12 8.21 -1.76
CA PHE A 93 -12.14 7.65 -2.68
C PHE A 93 -10.71 7.92 -2.20
N ILE A 94 -9.86 6.88 -2.16
CA ILE A 94 -8.43 7.04 -1.91
C ILE A 94 -7.76 7.29 -3.27
N HIS A 95 -7.34 8.52 -3.51
CA HIS A 95 -6.71 8.88 -4.77
C HIS A 95 -5.25 8.40 -4.82
N HIS A 96 -4.89 7.73 -5.92
CA HIS A 96 -3.49 7.48 -6.28
C HIS A 96 -2.96 8.70 -7.03
N VAL A 97 -1.81 9.21 -6.60
CA VAL A 97 -1.11 10.33 -7.24
C VAL A 97 0.27 9.83 -7.67
N PRO A 98 0.54 9.72 -8.98
CA PRO A 98 1.87 9.35 -9.49
C PRO A 98 2.92 10.36 -9.04
N ASN A 99 4.17 9.94 -8.88
CA ASN A 99 5.26 10.84 -8.52
C ASN A 99 6.37 10.82 -9.55
N ASP A 100 6.60 12.01 -10.06
CA ASP A 100 7.64 12.27 -11.03
C ASP A 100 8.96 12.69 -10.35
N ALA A 101 8.97 12.81 -9.01
CA ALA A 101 10.09 13.30 -8.20
C ALA A 101 10.72 12.19 -7.32
N ALA A 102 11.39 11.24 -7.95
CA ALA A 102 12.03 10.09 -7.30
C ALA A 102 13.38 10.39 -6.58
N ASN A 103 13.78 11.65 -6.37
CA ASN A 103 15.20 11.99 -6.20
C ASN A 103 15.71 12.36 -4.78
N GLU A 104 14.91 12.26 -3.71
CA GLU A 104 15.37 12.64 -2.34
C GLU A 104 15.35 11.47 -1.32
N PRO A 105 16.51 10.87 -0.98
CA PRO A 105 16.60 9.67 -0.13
C PRO A 105 16.18 9.88 1.34
N VAL A 106 16.52 11.02 1.95
CA VAL A 106 16.20 11.31 3.38
C VAL A 106 14.69 11.35 3.58
N ARG A 107 13.98 11.99 2.66
CA ARG A 107 12.53 12.09 2.65
C ARG A 107 11.86 10.71 2.51
N GLN A 108 12.48 9.78 1.76
CA GLN A 108 11.96 8.41 1.61
C GLN A 108 12.10 7.57 2.90
N MET A 109 13.17 7.77 3.68
CA MET A 109 13.35 7.09 4.97
C MET A 109 12.23 7.44 5.95
N ASP A 110 11.95 8.74 6.08
CA ASP A 110 10.94 9.27 6.98
C ASP A 110 9.53 8.85 6.55
N VAL A 111 9.27 8.81 5.24
CA VAL A 111 7.98 8.33 4.71
C VAL A 111 7.81 6.84 5.01
N ARG A 112 8.80 5.98 4.74
CA ARG A 112 8.72 4.54 5.06
C ARG A 112 8.45 4.31 6.54
N ALA A 113 9.21 4.97 7.42
CA ALA A 113 9.04 4.81 8.86
C ALA A 113 7.62 5.18 9.32
N ARG A 114 7.08 6.30 8.80
CA ARG A 114 5.70 6.72 9.07
C ARG A 114 4.66 5.74 8.52
N THR A 115 4.85 5.20 7.31
CA THR A 115 3.96 4.18 6.73
C THR A 115 3.90 2.94 7.60
N LEU A 116 5.04 2.39 8.02
CA LEU A 116 5.08 1.17 8.83
C LEU A 116 4.46 1.37 10.22
N ALA A 117 4.69 2.54 10.83
CA ALA A 117 4.03 2.90 12.08
C ALA A 117 2.50 2.96 11.90
N ALA A 118 2.01 3.62 10.85
CA ALA A 118 0.58 3.72 10.58
C ALA A 118 -0.09 2.36 10.29
N ILE A 119 0.59 1.44 9.61
CA ILE A 119 0.09 0.06 9.39
C ILE A 119 0.00 -0.70 10.71
N THR A 120 1.03 -0.59 11.55
CA THR A 120 1.10 -1.25 12.86
C THR A 120 0.05 -0.69 13.81
N ASP A 121 -0.09 0.64 13.88
CA ASP A 121 -1.11 1.34 14.68
C ASP A 121 -2.53 1.03 14.19
N ALA A 122 -2.68 0.68 12.91
CA ALA A 122 -3.94 0.22 12.37
C ALA A 122 -4.29 -1.24 12.77
N GLY A 123 -3.35 -1.97 13.39
CA GLY A 123 -3.50 -3.34 13.86
C GLY A 123 -3.13 -4.41 12.84
N TYR A 124 -2.49 -4.04 11.72
CA TYR A 124 -2.12 -5.00 10.67
C TYR A 124 -0.68 -5.49 10.80
N ALA A 125 -0.46 -6.74 10.38
CA ALA A 125 0.88 -7.30 10.32
C ALA A 125 1.71 -6.62 9.21
N VAL A 126 2.97 -6.30 9.51
CA VAL A 126 3.92 -5.74 8.55
C VAL A 126 4.87 -6.81 8.06
N ASP A 127 4.92 -7.00 6.75
CA ASP A 127 5.86 -7.91 6.10
C ASP A 127 7.15 -7.19 5.69
N MET A 128 8.17 -7.26 6.55
CA MET A 128 9.40 -6.49 6.37
C MET A 128 10.15 -6.79 5.06
N ASP A 129 9.97 -7.95 4.45
CA ASP A 129 10.58 -8.27 3.14
C ASP A 129 9.98 -7.43 2.02
N LEU A 130 8.71 -7.05 2.16
CA LEU A 130 8.00 -6.19 1.20
C LEU A 130 8.23 -4.70 1.46
N TRP A 131 8.87 -4.35 2.58
CA TRP A 131 9.19 -2.98 2.95
C TRP A 131 10.71 -2.81 3.17
N PRO A 132 11.57 -2.97 2.15
CA PRO A 132 13.02 -2.85 2.34
C PRO A 132 13.44 -1.44 2.76
N PRO A 133 14.56 -1.28 3.49
CA PRO A 133 15.10 0.04 3.81
C PRO A 133 15.49 0.78 2.52
N THR A 134 15.38 2.10 2.55
CA THR A 134 15.77 2.95 1.42
C THR A 134 17.26 2.82 1.14
N GLY A 135 17.64 2.57 -0.11
CA GLY A 135 19.03 2.47 -0.54
C GLY A 135 19.58 1.05 -0.68
N THR A 136 18.85 0.01 -0.29
CA THR A 136 19.21 -1.39 -0.57
C THR A 136 18.49 -1.89 -1.82
N GLY A 137 19.01 -1.54 -3.00
CA GLY A 137 18.53 -2.13 -4.26
C GLY A 137 18.87 -1.32 -5.50
N ARG A 138 20.07 -1.50 -6.05
CA ARG A 138 20.32 -1.32 -7.49
C ARG A 138 20.33 -2.71 -8.12
N CYS A 139 19.27 -3.05 -8.85
CA CYS A 139 19.20 -4.11 -9.87
C CYS A 139 17.76 -4.11 -10.40
N GLY A 140 17.42 -4.06 -11.68
CA GLY A 140 18.19 -4.24 -12.90
C GLY A 140 17.32 -4.98 -13.92
N SER A 141 16.15 -4.42 -14.28
CA SER A 141 15.37 -4.68 -15.52
C SER A 141 13.90 -4.25 -15.40
N CYS A 142 13.65 -2.97 -15.17
CA CYS A 142 12.36 -2.35 -15.52
C CYS A 142 12.59 -0.97 -16.14
N ALA A 143 13.74 -0.78 -16.77
CA ALA A 143 14.12 0.49 -17.38
C ALA A 143 13.60 0.67 -18.81
N ASP A 144 13.12 -0.37 -19.50
CA ASP A 144 12.99 -0.29 -20.97
C ASP A 144 11.60 -0.60 -21.58
N GLU A 145 10.60 -1.10 -20.86
CA GLU A 145 9.26 -1.28 -21.44
C GLU A 145 8.19 -1.05 -20.38
N GLY A 146 7.72 0.19 -20.24
CA GLY A 146 6.60 0.54 -19.35
C GLY A 146 6.94 1.65 -18.38
N ASN A 147 6.62 2.88 -18.79
CA ASN A 147 6.69 4.10 -18.01
C ASN A 147 5.86 4.00 -16.71
N CYS A 148 6.43 3.39 -15.66
CA CYS A 148 5.87 3.33 -14.32
C CYS A 148 6.70 4.24 -13.40
N SER A 149 6.47 5.55 -13.54
CA SER A 149 7.00 6.58 -12.63
C SER A 149 6.36 6.40 -11.24
N ALA A 150 7.19 5.96 -10.30
CA ALA A 150 6.85 5.50 -8.97
C ALA A 150 6.32 6.60 -8.01
N SER A 151 5.17 6.33 -7.36
CA SER A 151 4.57 6.79 -6.07
C SER A 151 4.84 8.18 -5.44
N GLY A 152 3.78 8.98 -5.27
CA GLY A 152 3.58 10.23 -4.47
C GLY A 152 4.76 11.15 -4.07
N LYS A 153 4.77 12.41 -4.54
CA LYS A 153 5.55 13.51 -3.94
C LYS A 153 4.76 13.99 -2.72
N ASP A 154 5.42 14.22 -1.60
CA ASP A 154 4.81 14.85 -0.41
C ASP A 154 3.79 14.01 0.40
N GLY A 155 3.19 12.96 -0.15
CA GLY A 155 2.19 12.16 0.56
C GLY A 155 0.86 12.92 0.70
N ASP A 156 0.41 13.48 -0.41
CA ASP A 156 -0.89 14.12 -0.54
C ASP A 156 -2.01 13.15 -0.96
N GLU A 157 -1.69 11.85 -1.06
CA GLU A 157 -2.66 10.78 -1.14
C GLU A 157 -3.70 11.02 -0.04
N ASN A 158 -4.98 11.19 -0.44
CA ASN A 158 -6.13 11.40 0.44
C ASN A 158 -6.50 12.87 0.85
N GLN A 159 -6.03 13.88 0.13
CA GLN A 159 -6.43 15.29 0.38
C GLN A 159 -7.69 15.76 -0.40
N GLY A 160 -8.37 14.87 -1.13
CA GLY A 160 -9.56 15.16 -1.94
C GLY A 160 -10.88 15.09 -1.17
N SER A 161 -11.70 16.15 -1.31
CA SER A 161 -12.86 16.50 -0.48
C SER A 161 -13.98 15.45 -0.39
N ARG A 162 -14.60 15.37 0.79
CA ARG A 162 -15.97 14.85 1.01
C ARG A 162 -16.90 15.28 -0.14
N ILE A 163 -17.50 14.33 -0.84
CA ILE A 163 -18.66 14.62 -1.69
C ILE A 163 -19.84 14.92 -0.74
N PRO A 164 -20.45 16.11 -0.77
CA PRO A 164 -21.65 16.37 0.03
C PRO A 164 -22.81 15.52 -0.49
N ARG A 165 -23.58 14.95 0.44
CA ARG A 165 -24.80 14.17 0.17
C ARG A 165 -25.89 15.02 -0.46
#